data_AF-A0A1J3DZX4-F1
#
_entry.id   AF-A0A1J3DZX4-F1
#
_cell.length_a   1.000
_cell.length_b   1.000
_cell.length_c   1.000
_cell.angle_alpha   90.00
_cell.angle_beta   90.00
_cell.angle_gamma   90.00
#
_symmetry.space_group_name_H-M   'P 1'
#
loop_
_entity.id
_entity.type
_entity.pdbx_description
1 polymer ?
#
loop_
_entity_poly.entity_id
_entity_poly.type
_entity_poly.pdbx_seq_one_letter_code
_entity_poly.pdbx_strand_id
1 'polypeptide(L)'
;FRHVREEEVASLVGFIRQSASLENPVNLSDKLLNLSASVICKVGFGITLKGSKLESSYEEVMQGTMEVLGSFAAADYFPVIGKFIDRITGLHGKCEKVFKAMDSFFDEAIKHHLEDESLKDDIIALLLKMERGETGLGEYQLTRN
;
A
#
# COMPACT_ATOMS: atom_id res chain seq x y z
N PHE A 1 -13.29 -6.57 -6.25
CA PHE A 1 -12.92 -6.27 -4.84
C PHE A 1 -13.48 -7.26 -3.82
N ARG A 2 -14.81 -7.53 -3.78
CA ARG A 2 -15.42 -8.44 -2.79
C ARG A 2 -14.77 -9.83 -2.76
N HIS A 3 -14.63 -10.45 -3.94
CA HIS A 3 -14.07 -11.80 -4.08
C HIS A 3 -12.66 -11.92 -3.48
N VAL A 4 -11.76 -11.00 -3.82
CA VAL A 4 -10.39 -10.95 -3.26
C VAL A 4 -10.42 -10.88 -1.74
N ARG A 5 -11.26 -10.02 -1.15
CA ARG A 5 -11.35 -9.94 0.32
C ARG A 5 -11.86 -11.23 0.94
N GLU A 6 -12.89 -11.85 0.35
CA GLU A 6 -13.43 -13.11 0.85
C GLU A 6 -12.38 -14.23 0.79
N GLU A 7 -11.62 -14.31 -0.30
CA GLU A 7 -10.50 -15.26 -0.48
C GLU A 7 -9.41 -15.05 0.59
N GLU A 8 -8.91 -13.82 0.74
CA GLU A 8 -7.83 -13.51 1.68
C GLU A 8 -8.26 -13.72 3.15
N VAL A 9 -9.50 -13.34 3.49
CA VAL A 9 -10.05 -13.57 4.84
C VAL A 9 -10.23 -15.06 5.10
N ALA A 10 -10.73 -15.84 4.12
CA ALA A 10 -10.86 -17.28 4.26
C ALA A 10 -9.50 -17.95 4.50
N SER A 11 -8.45 -17.51 3.81
CA SER A 11 -7.07 -17.95 4.03
C SER A 11 -6.60 -17.66 5.45
N LEU A 12 -6.81 -16.44 5.96
CA LEU A 12 -6.45 -16.07 7.34
C LEU A 12 -7.22 -16.91 8.38
N VAL A 13 -8.53 -17.09 8.20
CA VAL A 13 -9.36 -17.91 9.10
C VAL A 13 -8.89 -19.36 9.10
N GLY A 14 -8.55 -19.90 7.94
CA GLY A 14 -7.95 -21.24 7.82
C GLY A 14 -6.65 -21.36 8.60
N PHE A 15 -5.75 -20.38 8.45
CA PHE A 15 -4.49 -20.32 9.21
C PHE A 15 -4.75 -20.27 10.73
N ILE A 16 -5.64 -19.39 11.20
CA ILE A 16 -5.97 -19.27 12.63
C ILE A 16 -6.53 -20.59 13.18
N ARG A 17 -7.42 -21.24 12.44
CA ARG A 17 -8.00 -22.54 12.82
C ARG A 17 -6.92 -23.60 12.95
N GLN A 18 -5.96 -23.65 12.03
CA GLN A 18 -4.84 -24.57 12.09
C GLN A 18 -3.94 -24.28 13.30
N SER A 19 -3.56 -23.02 13.52
CA SER A 19 -2.75 -22.62 14.68
C SER A 19 -3.44 -22.97 16.01
N ALA A 20 -4.75 -22.72 16.12
CA ALA A 20 -5.54 -23.06 17.30
C ALA A 20 -5.56 -24.57 17.56
N SER A 21 -5.66 -25.41 16.51
CA SER A 21 -5.61 -26.87 16.64
C SER A 21 -4.25 -27.40 17.12
N LEU A 22 -3.19 -26.61 16.94
CA LEU A 22 -1.83 -26.91 17.37
C LEU A 22 -1.44 -26.17 18.66
N GLU A 23 -2.40 -25.46 19.29
CA GLU A 23 -2.17 -24.61 20.47
C GLU A 23 -1.06 -23.55 20.27
N ASN A 24 -0.82 -23.15 19.02
CA ASN A 24 0.22 -22.19 18.68
C ASN A 24 -0.28 -20.75 18.83
N PRO A 25 0.44 -19.87 19.56
CA PRO A 25 0.07 -18.47 19.64
C PRO A 25 0.18 -17.79 18.27
N VAL A 26 -0.72 -16.85 18.00
CA VAL A 26 -0.78 -16.09 16.74
C VAL A 26 -0.65 -14.60 17.05
N ASN A 27 0.33 -13.93 16.42
CA ASN A 27 0.37 -12.48 16.40
C ASN A 27 -0.69 -11.96 15.41
N LEU A 28 -1.85 -11.54 15.93
CA LEU A 28 -2.94 -11.03 15.10
C LEU A 28 -2.60 -9.70 14.42
N SER A 29 -1.77 -8.85 15.03
CA SER A 29 -1.36 -7.57 14.43
C SER A 29 -0.62 -7.82 13.11
N ASP A 30 0.39 -8.67 13.12
CA ASP A 30 1.16 -9.02 11.92
C ASP A 30 0.26 -9.68 10.87
N LYS A 31 -0.68 -10.53 11.29
CA LYS A 31 -1.57 -11.24 10.36
C LYS A 31 -2.60 -10.31 9.72
N LEU A 32 -3.14 -9.35 10.46
CA LEU A 32 -4.09 -8.36 9.94
C LEU A 32 -3.39 -7.32 9.04
N LEU A 33 -2.15 -6.94 9.36
CA LEU A 33 -1.32 -6.10 8.48
C LEU A 33 -1.05 -6.82 7.15
N ASN A 34 -0.63 -8.09 7.19
CA ASN A 34 -0.41 -8.91 5.99
C ASN A 34 -1.70 -9.14 5.19
N LEU A 35 -2.83 -9.35 5.85
CA LEU A 35 -4.12 -9.45 5.19
C LEU A 35 -4.45 -8.16 4.42
N SER A 36 -4.34 -7.02 5.09
CA SER A 36 -4.59 -5.70 4.48
C SER A 36 -3.68 -5.47 3.29
N ALA A 37 -2.41 -5.85 3.44
CA ALA A 37 -1.40 -5.78 2.40
C ALA A 37 -1.73 -6.61 1.16
N SER A 38 -2.06 -7.88 1.37
CA SER A 38 -2.43 -8.80 0.29
C SER A 38 -3.66 -8.31 -0.47
N VAL A 39 -4.68 -7.85 0.25
CA VAL A 39 -5.90 -7.27 -0.36
C VAL A 39 -5.56 -6.02 -1.17
N ILE A 40 -4.83 -5.06 -0.61
CA ILE A 40 -4.44 -3.84 -1.30
C ILE A 40 -3.61 -4.17 -2.54
N CYS A 41 -2.69 -5.11 -2.46
CA CYS A 41 -1.82 -5.46 -3.58
C CYS A 41 -2.58 -6.13 -4.73
N LYS A 42 -3.46 -7.09 -4.42
CA LYS A 42 -4.27 -7.77 -5.44
C LYS A 42 -5.30 -6.83 -6.08
N VAL A 43 -5.91 -5.95 -5.28
CA VAL A 43 -6.96 -5.03 -5.75
C VAL A 43 -6.37 -3.81 -6.46
N GLY A 44 -5.36 -3.20 -5.86
CA GLY A 44 -4.75 -1.97 -6.30
C GLY A 44 -3.81 -2.19 -7.47
N PHE A 45 -2.95 -3.22 -7.38
CA PHE A 45 -1.84 -3.43 -8.30
C PHE A 45 -1.95 -4.76 -9.06
N GLY A 46 -3.04 -5.52 -8.95
CA GLY A 46 -3.18 -6.81 -9.64
C GLY A 46 -2.13 -7.87 -9.25
N ILE A 47 -1.32 -7.64 -8.21
CA ILE A 47 -0.20 -8.52 -7.82
C ILE A 47 -0.55 -9.35 -6.58
N THR A 48 -0.04 -10.57 -6.55
CA THR A 48 0.05 -11.33 -5.29
C THR A 48 1.32 -10.89 -4.56
N LEU A 49 1.17 -10.27 -3.38
CA LEU A 49 2.30 -9.71 -2.64
C LEU A 49 3.33 -10.79 -2.27
N LYS A 50 2.87 -11.93 -1.75
CA LYS A 50 3.73 -13.04 -1.35
C LYS A 50 4.47 -13.63 -2.55
N GLY A 51 5.80 -13.66 -2.48
CA GLY A 51 6.68 -14.11 -3.56
C GLY A 51 6.92 -13.08 -4.66
N SER A 52 6.37 -11.86 -4.55
CA SER A 52 6.62 -10.79 -5.52
C SER A 52 7.92 -10.04 -5.21
N LYS A 53 8.43 -9.31 -6.21
CA LYS A 53 9.57 -8.37 -6.01
C LYS A 53 9.25 -7.27 -4.99
N LEU A 54 7.96 -6.95 -4.85
CA LEU A 54 7.46 -5.89 -3.97
C LEU A 54 7.37 -6.35 -2.50
N GLU A 55 7.38 -7.66 -2.21
CA GLU A 55 7.22 -8.22 -0.86
C GLU A 55 8.20 -7.62 0.14
N SER A 56 9.49 -7.59 -0.20
CA SER A 56 10.54 -7.12 0.70
C SER A 56 10.48 -5.62 0.98
N SER A 57 9.95 -4.83 0.04
CA SER A 57 9.82 -3.38 0.18
C SER A 57 8.51 -2.98 0.85
N TYR A 58 7.45 -3.76 0.66
CA TYR A 58 6.11 -3.43 1.12
C TYR A 58 6.04 -3.31 2.64
N GLU A 59 6.68 -4.23 3.36
CA GLU A 59 6.69 -4.19 4.82
C GLU A 59 7.34 -2.91 5.35
N GLU A 60 8.53 -2.54 4.83
CA GLU A 60 9.22 -1.29 5.22
C GLU A 60 8.38 -0.06 4.86
N VAL A 61 7.80 -0.03 3.66
CA VAL A 61 6.96 1.07 3.19
C VAL A 61 5.72 1.23 4.07
N MET A 62 5.00 0.15 4.34
CA MET A 62 3.75 0.19 5.09
C MET A 62 3.99 0.49 6.58
N GLN A 63 5.00 -0.13 7.20
CA GLN A 63 5.36 0.18 8.58
C GLN A 63 5.80 1.65 8.72
N GLY A 64 6.70 2.12 7.84
CA GLY A 64 7.14 3.52 7.85
C GLY A 64 5.98 4.50 7.63
N THR A 65 5.04 4.17 6.74
CA THR A 65 3.83 4.96 6.49
C THR A 65 2.95 5.04 7.72
N MET A 66 2.64 3.92 8.36
CA MET A 66 1.82 3.89 9.57
C MET A 66 2.48 4.63 10.73
N GLU A 67 3.80 4.53 10.87
CA GLU A 67 4.54 5.29 11.89
C GLU A 67 4.49 6.80 11.64
N VAL A 68 4.65 7.25 10.38
CA VAL A 68 4.57 8.68 10.04
C VAL A 68 3.15 9.21 10.24
N LEU A 69 2.13 8.48 9.76
CA LEU A 69 0.72 8.87 9.90
C LEU A 69 0.24 8.85 11.36
N GLY A 70 0.80 7.96 12.19
CA GLY A 70 0.50 7.89 13.62
C GLY A 70 1.34 8.84 14.48
N SER A 71 2.31 9.56 13.91
CA SER A 71 3.18 10.47 14.65
C SER A 71 2.49 11.80 14.95
N PHE A 72 2.92 12.45 16.03
CA PHE A 72 2.55 13.84 16.29
C PHE A 72 3.43 14.77 15.45
N ALA A 73 2.85 15.44 14.45
CA ALA A 73 3.52 16.49 13.69
C ALA A 73 3.21 17.87 14.29
N ALA A 74 4.23 18.55 14.81
CA ALA A 74 4.06 19.88 15.38
C ALA A 74 3.62 20.90 14.33
N ALA A 75 3.99 20.70 13.06
CA ALA A 75 3.57 21.52 11.93
C ALA A 75 2.05 21.54 11.73
N ASP A 76 1.33 20.49 12.12
CA ASP A 76 -0.13 20.41 12.01
C ASP A 76 -0.85 21.36 12.96
N TYR A 77 -0.19 21.73 14.07
CA TYR A 77 -0.74 22.62 15.10
C TYR A 77 -0.11 24.02 15.08
N PHE A 78 1.15 24.12 14.68
CA PHE A 78 1.93 25.37 14.66
C PHE A 78 2.59 25.55 13.29
N PRO A 79 1.93 26.19 12.30
CA PRO A 79 2.36 26.16 10.90
C PRO A 79 3.78 26.68 10.62
N VAL A 80 4.26 27.63 11.44
CA VAL A 80 5.58 28.27 11.25
C VAL A 80 6.64 27.61 12.14
N ILE A 81 6.40 27.51 13.45
CA ILE A 81 7.38 26.96 14.40
C ILE A 81 7.41 25.43 14.37
N GLY A 82 6.27 24.80 14.12
CA GLY A 82 6.13 23.35 14.09
C GLY A 82 6.98 22.68 13.01
N LYS A 83 7.11 23.30 11.82
CA LYS A 83 8.01 22.79 10.76
C LYS A 83 9.47 22.71 11.20
N PHE A 84 9.91 23.67 12.01
CA PHE A 84 11.27 23.67 12.56
C PHE A 84 11.41 22.58 13.63
N ILE A 85 10.41 22.43 14.50
CA ILE A 85 10.35 21.36 15.52
C ILE A 85 10.42 19.99 14.83
N ASP A 86 9.58 19.74 13.83
CA ASP A 86 9.52 18.46 13.11
C ASP A 86 10.83 18.12 12.37
N ARG A 87 11.59 19.15 11.99
CA ARG A 87 12.93 18.97 11.41
C ARG A 87 13.97 18.61 12.47
N ILE A 88 13.89 19.19 13.67
CA ILE A 88 14.78 18.86 14.80
C ILE A 88 14.48 17.46 15.34
N THR A 89 13.20 17.10 15.48
CA THR A 89 12.80 15.77 15.96
C THR A 89 13.09 14.67 14.95
N GLY A 90 13.40 15.03 13.69
CA GLY A 90 13.67 14.11 12.60
C GLY A 90 12.41 13.57 11.92
N LEU A 91 11.22 13.95 12.38
CA LEU A 91 9.94 13.53 11.79
C LEU A 91 9.83 13.94 10.32
N HIS A 92 10.28 15.16 9.99
CA HIS A 92 10.28 15.64 8.61
C HIS A 92 11.15 14.76 7.70
N GLY A 93 12.35 14.40 8.14
CA GLY A 93 13.25 13.54 7.36
C GLY A 93 12.73 12.10 7.25
N LYS A 94 12.08 11.59 8.29
CA LYS A 94 11.41 10.28 8.26
C LYS A 94 10.25 10.29 7.25
N CYS A 95 9.42 11.32 7.27
CA CYS A 95 8.33 11.51 6.31
C CYS A 95 8.86 11.54 4.87
N GLU A 96 9.94 12.30 4.59
CA GLU A 96 10.56 12.33 3.27
C GLU A 96 11.13 10.97 2.83
N LYS A 97 11.78 10.23 3.75
CA LYS A 97 12.27 8.87 3.46
C LYS A 97 11.12 7.94 3.08
N VAL A 98 10.04 7.95 3.86
CA VAL A 98 8.86 7.10 3.62
C VAL A 98 8.17 7.50 2.32
N PHE A 99 8.04 8.80 2.04
CA PHE A 99 7.45 9.29 0.80
C PHE A 99 8.23 8.77 -0.43
N LYS A 100 9.56 8.85 -0.42
CA LYS A 100 10.40 8.31 -1.50
C LYS A 100 10.26 6.79 -1.67
N ALA A 101 10.09 6.06 -0.57
CA ALA A 101 9.89 4.62 -0.62
C ALA A 101 8.52 4.26 -1.20
N MET A 102 7.46 5.00 -0.83
CA MET A 102 6.13 4.86 -1.44
C MET A 102 6.14 5.20 -2.93
N ASP A 103 6.80 6.29 -3.31
CA ASP A 103 6.94 6.74 -4.70
C ASP A 103 7.62 5.66 -5.57
N SER A 104 8.75 5.14 -5.10
CA SER A 104 9.46 4.04 -5.77
C SER A 104 8.61 2.76 -5.88
N PHE A 105 7.85 2.44 -4.84
CA PHE A 105 6.94 1.30 -4.82
C PHE A 105 5.83 1.45 -5.87
N PHE A 106 5.22 2.63 -5.98
CA PHE A 106 4.18 2.89 -6.99
C PHE A 106 4.74 2.91 -8.41
N ASP A 107 5.94 3.46 -8.60
CA ASP A 107 6.63 3.42 -9.90
C ASP A 107 6.87 1.98 -10.37
N GLU A 108 7.32 1.09 -9.48
CA GLU A 108 7.49 -0.33 -9.79
C GLU A 108 6.14 -0.99 -10.12
N ALA A 109 5.09 -0.68 -9.36
CA ALA A 109 3.74 -1.19 -9.64
C ALA A 109 3.18 -0.71 -10.99
N ILE A 110 3.37 0.56 -11.34
CA ILE A 110 2.96 1.13 -12.64
C ILE A 110 3.76 0.47 -13.76
N LYS A 111 5.08 0.39 -13.62
CA LYS A 111 5.96 -0.27 -14.60
C LYS A 111 5.55 -1.72 -14.85
N HIS A 112 5.22 -2.45 -13.79
CA HIS A 112 4.74 -3.83 -13.90
C HIS A 112 3.48 -3.93 -14.78
N HIS A 113 2.52 -3.01 -14.68
CA HIS A 113 1.33 -2.98 -15.56
C HIS A 113 1.63 -2.57 -16.98
N LEU A 114 2.62 -1.69 -17.19
CA LEU A 114 3.02 -1.30 -18.54
C LEU A 114 3.75 -2.43 -19.27
N GLU A 115 4.39 -3.35 -18.55
CA GLU A 115 5.12 -4.50 -19.11
C GLU A 115 4.24 -5.76 -19.25
N ASP A 116 3.22 -5.93 -18.41
CA ASP A 116 2.32 -7.09 -18.43
C ASP A 116 0.91 -6.72 -18.90
N GLU A 117 0.65 -6.96 -20.19
CA GLU A 117 -0.66 -6.70 -20.80
C GLU A 117 -1.80 -7.57 -20.23
N SER A 118 -1.53 -8.59 -19.42
CA SER A 118 -2.58 -9.41 -18.80
C SER A 118 -3.27 -8.72 -17.63
N LEU A 119 -2.67 -7.67 -17.06
CA LEU A 119 -3.20 -6.88 -15.94
C LEU A 119 -4.16 -5.80 -16.43
N LYS A 120 -5.44 -6.15 -16.60
CA LYS A 120 -6.45 -5.24 -17.19
C LYS A 120 -7.57 -4.81 -16.24
N ASP A 121 -7.67 -5.42 -15.06
CA ASP A 121 -8.84 -5.38 -14.17
C ASP A 121 -8.51 -4.98 -12.71
N ASP A 122 -7.51 -4.13 -12.53
CA ASP A 122 -7.12 -3.52 -11.26
C ASP A 122 -7.21 -1.97 -11.31
N ILE A 123 -6.89 -1.33 -10.18
CA ILE A 123 -6.96 0.13 -10.06
C ILE A 123 -5.90 0.83 -10.91
N ILE A 124 -4.67 0.32 -10.99
CA ILE A 124 -3.62 0.92 -11.83
C ILE A 124 -4.02 0.88 -13.30
N ALA A 125 -4.53 -0.25 -13.79
CA ALA A 125 -5.04 -0.38 -15.15
C ALA A 125 -6.17 0.62 -15.44
N LEU A 126 -7.07 0.86 -14.49
CA LEU A 126 -8.11 1.89 -14.60
C LEU A 126 -7.50 3.30 -14.68
N LEU A 127 -6.56 3.64 -13.78
CA LEU A 127 -5.91 4.95 -13.75
C LEU A 127 -5.11 5.23 -15.02
N LEU A 128 -4.42 4.23 -15.57
CA LEU A 128 -3.72 4.33 -16.86
C LEU A 128 -4.69 4.55 -18.03
N LYS A 129 -5.86 3.88 -18.03
CA LYS A 129 -6.90 4.15 -19.04
C LYS A 129 -7.42 5.58 -18.94
N MET A 130 -7.56 6.12 -17.72
CA MET A 130 -7.99 7.52 -17.50
C MET A 130 -6.94 8.52 -17.99
N GLU A 131 -5.65 8.27 -17.72
CA GLU A 131 -4.53 9.05 -18.23
C GLU A 131 -4.51 9.08 -19.76
N ARG A 132 -4.77 7.94 -20.41
CA ARG A 132 -4.80 7.81 -21.88
C ARG A 132 -6.07 8.36 -22.53
N GLY A 133 -7.07 8.76 -21.75
CA GLY A 133 -8.37 9.19 -22.26
C GLY A 133 -9.21 8.06 -22.87
N GLU A 134 -8.94 6.81 -22.50
CA GLU A 134 -9.59 5.61 -23.05
C GLU A 134 -10.83 5.17 -22.24
N THR A 135 -11.20 5.91 -21.19
CA THR A 135 -12.36 5.56 -20.35
C THR A 135 -13.67 6.20 -20.84
N GLY A 136 -14.77 5.44 -20.75
CA GLY A 136 -16.12 5.96 -21.01
C GLY A 136 -16.70 6.83 -19.88
N LEU A 137 -15.89 7.29 -18.91
CA LEU A 137 -16.33 7.96 -17.68
C LEU A 137 -16.39 9.50 -17.77
N GLY A 138 -16.32 10.09 -18.97
CA GLY A 138 -16.42 11.55 -19.18
C GLY A 138 -15.06 12.28 -19.16
N GLU A 139 -15.09 13.62 -19.01
CA GLU A 139 -13.93 14.55 -19.13
C GLU A 139 -12.78 14.37 -18.12
N TYR A 140 -12.80 13.34 -17.28
CA TYR A 140 -11.78 13.12 -16.25
C TYR A 140 -10.52 12.48 -16.85
N GLN A 141 -9.63 13.31 -17.39
CA GLN A 141 -8.27 12.92 -17.80
C GLN A 141 -7.28 13.19 -16.67
N LEU A 142 -6.44 12.19 -16.37
CA LEU A 142 -5.30 12.37 -15.47
C LEU A 142 -4.11 12.92 -16.27
N THR A 143 -3.36 13.84 -15.69
CA THR A 143 -2.11 14.35 -16.26
C THR A 143 -0.91 13.67 -15.62
N ARG A 144 0.08 13.31 -16.43
CA ARG A 144 1.39 12.87 -15.95
C ARG A 144 2.21 14.09 -15.54
N ASN A 145 2.57 14.17 -14.26
CA ASN A 145 3.48 15.20 -13.74
C ASN A 145 4.94 14.73 -13.81
#